data_AF-A0A1G2ZGB3-F1
#
_entry.id   AF-A0A1G2ZGB3-F1
#
_cell.length_a   1.000
_cell.length_b   1.000
_cell.length_c   1.000
_cell.angle_alpha   90.00
_cell.angle_beta   90.00
_cell.angle_gamma   90.00
#
_symmetry.space_group_name_H-M   'P 1'
#
loop_
_entity.id
_entity.type
_entity.pdbx_description
1 polymer ?
#
loop_
_entity_poly.entity_id
_entity_poly.type
_entity_poly.pdbx_seq_one_letter_code
_entity_poly.pdbx_strand_id
1 'polypeptide(L)'
;IAVSWWVSAKRTRSYPYARVYDTLSFSGKKVAVIPIVKDEGSKGDRDFLQWDTISLMSLLGVYVIISYYKDAERSERYRHKITNQLFDIAYLKDEIENLLSYQSDALHWNLMQIDKVGEIGQKALKSYDRISNKLRVDMHSKGSAEKRIANLLKGRDEFMNLSRELAQSAQQRESVTIQPKEKLAGTKALLTITNYLGGCYYFTADEVGIKGRKVYLIEGKHSATNTIPSLEDIKDGLFKMILFTNLEDVEIDRVNYMPKPVLKLTVKGGFRISNLNKSQRNNVDLLNKEADTNGFGILLR
;
A
#
# COMPACT_ATOMS: atom_id res chain seq x y z
N ILE A 1 12.71 16.94 4.56
CA ILE A 1 11.47 16.16 4.36
C ILE A 1 11.81 14.99 3.44
N ALA A 2 11.29 13.79 3.70
CA ALA A 2 11.44 12.65 2.80
C ALA A 2 10.07 12.32 2.18
N VAL A 3 10.00 12.17 0.87
CA VAL A 3 8.73 12.09 0.13
C VAL A 3 8.64 10.79 -0.65
N SER A 4 7.57 10.04 -0.41
CA SER A 4 7.16 8.87 -1.17
C SER A 4 6.02 9.24 -2.13
N TRP A 5 6.24 9.02 -3.42
CA TRP A 5 5.30 9.40 -4.48
C TRP A 5 4.51 8.19 -4.97
N TRP A 6 3.21 8.14 -4.72
CA TRP A 6 2.39 7.00 -5.11
C TRP A 6 1.86 7.17 -6.54
N VAL A 7 1.91 6.09 -7.31
CA VAL A 7 1.39 6.05 -8.70
C VAL A 7 -0.09 5.68 -8.74
N SER A 8 -0.57 4.94 -7.74
CA SER A 8 -1.97 4.56 -7.59
C SER A 8 -2.41 4.73 -6.15
N ALA A 9 -3.71 4.96 -5.96
CA ALA A 9 -4.34 4.97 -4.65
C ALA A 9 -4.40 3.57 -3.99
N LYS A 10 -4.23 2.51 -4.79
CA LYS A 10 -4.28 1.11 -4.32
C LYS A 10 -2.92 0.63 -3.85
N ARG A 11 -2.86 0.20 -2.59
CA ARG A 11 -1.65 -0.27 -1.89
C ARG A 11 -0.95 -1.50 -2.49
N THR A 12 -1.64 -2.26 -3.35
CA THR A 12 -1.10 -3.50 -3.95
C THR A 12 -0.61 -3.31 -5.38
N ARG A 13 -0.53 -2.07 -5.89
CA ARG A 13 -0.10 -1.78 -7.27
C ARG A 13 1.06 -0.79 -7.27
N SER A 14 2.08 -1.11 -8.06
CA SER A 14 3.25 -0.26 -8.28
C SER A 14 4.12 -0.05 -7.04
N TYR A 15 4.16 -0.94 -6.05
CA TYR A 15 5.04 -0.86 -4.85
C TYR A 15 4.94 0.42 -4.01
N PRO A 16 3.74 0.81 -3.53
CA PRO A 16 3.61 2.01 -2.71
C PRO A 16 4.26 1.83 -1.32
N TYR A 17 4.19 0.64 -0.75
CA TYR A 17 4.84 0.33 0.54
C TYR A 17 6.35 0.38 0.47
N ALA A 18 6.96 -0.10 -0.62
CA ALA A 18 8.40 0.03 -0.80
C ALA A 18 8.85 1.49 -0.82
N ARG A 19 8.10 2.38 -1.49
CA ARG A 19 8.38 3.83 -1.48
C ARG A 19 8.22 4.45 -0.10
N VAL A 20 7.25 4.01 0.69
CA VAL A 20 7.11 4.48 2.07
C VAL A 20 8.28 4.00 2.90
N TYR A 21 8.63 2.71 2.80
CA TYR A 21 9.75 2.08 3.51
C TYR A 21 11.06 2.85 3.29
N ASP A 22 11.35 3.27 2.06
CA ASP A 22 12.52 4.07 1.70
C ASP A 22 12.62 5.41 2.45
N THR A 23 11.50 5.92 2.97
CA THR A 23 11.46 7.17 3.73
C THR A 23 11.46 6.97 5.24
N LEU A 24 11.21 5.75 5.75
CA LEU A 24 10.95 5.52 7.18
C LEU A 24 12.14 5.85 8.09
N SER A 25 13.36 5.66 7.60
CA SER A 25 14.60 5.98 8.32
C SER A 25 14.87 7.47 8.44
N PHE A 26 14.13 8.33 7.72
CA PHE A 26 14.30 9.76 7.81
C PHE A 26 13.80 10.30 9.16
N SER A 27 14.65 11.06 9.85
CA SER A 27 14.39 11.60 11.19
C SER A 27 13.40 12.77 11.20
N GLY A 28 13.24 13.48 10.08
CA GLY A 28 12.28 14.56 9.95
C GLY A 28 10.90 14.08 9.45
N LYS A 29 10.14 15.00 8.85
CA LYS A 29 8.83 14.69 8.27
C LYS A 29 8.95 13.71 7.10
N LYS A 30 8.22 12.61 7.20
CA LYS A 30 8.04 11.56 6.20
C LYS A 30 6.69 11.75 5.54
N VAL A 31 6.65 11.80 4.21
CA VAL A 31 5.44 12.18 3.48
C VAL A 31 5.08 11.14 2.44
N ALA A 32 3.80 10.83 2.33
CA ALA A 32 3.23 10.08 1.23
C ALA A 32 2.29 10.97 0.42
N VAL A 33 2.64 11.23 -0.85
CA VAL A 33 1.74 11.88 -1.80
C VAL A 33 0.92 10.81 -2.48
N ILE A 34 -0.40 10.81 -2.26
CA ILE A 34 -1.30 9.75 -2.70
C ILE A 34 -2.44 10.33 -3.53
N PRO A 35 -2.69 9.83 -4.77
CA PRO A 35 -3.84 10.29 -5.53
C PRO A 35 -5.13 9.79 -4.89
N ILE A 36 -6.16 10.62 -4.84
CA ILE A 36 -7.48 10.21 -4.35
C ILE A 36 -8.15 9.18 -5.28
N VAL A 37 -7.89 9.30 -6.58
CA VAL A 37 -8.31 8.35 -7.61
C VAL A 37 -7.23 8.24 -8.67
N LYS A 38 -7.01 7.03 -9.17
CA LYS A 38 -6.28 6.76 -10.41
C LYS A 38 -7.23 6.05 -11.38
N ASP A 39 -7.63 6.74 -12.42
CA ASP A 39 -8.46 6.20 -13.48
C ASP A 39 -7.63 6.08 -14.76
N GLU A 40 -7.57 4.88 -15.34
CA GLU A 40 -6.78 4.60 -16.55
C GLU A 40 -7.62 4.63 -17.84
N GLY A 41 -8.89 5.03 -17.77
CA GLY A 41 -9.84 4.96 -18.89
C GLY A 41 -10.78 3.76 -18.78
N SER A 42 -11.88 3.75 -19.53
CA SER A 42 -12.99 2.78 -19.42
C SER A 42 -12.62 1.30 -19.59
N LYS A 43 -11.49 1.02 -20.23
CA LYS A 43 -10.90 -0.33 -20.39
C LYS A 43 -9.64 -0.55 -19.55
N GLY A 44 -9.40 0.35 -18.60
CA GLY A 44 -8.28 0.33 -17.68
C GLY A 44 -8.69 -0.01 -16.27
N ASP A 45 -7.75 0.14 -15.34
CA ASP A 45 -8.05 0.03 -13.92
C ASP A 45 -8.57 1.35 -13.36
N ARG A 46 -9.39 1.25 -12.30
CA ARG A 46 -9.85 2.38 -11.51
C ARG A 46 -9.65 2.13 -10.03
N ASP A 47 -8.68 2.83 -9.46
CA ASP A 47 -8.31 2.70 -8.06
C ASP A 47 -8.73 3.96 -7.29
N PHE A 48 -9.24 3.77 -6.08
CA PHE A 48 -9.62 4.86 -5.18
C PHE A 48 -8.90 4.75 -3.86
N LEU A 49 -8.63 5.90 -3.25
CA LEU A 49 -8.06 5.96 -1.92
C LEU A 49 -9.05 5.39 -0.90
N GLN A 50 -8.49 4.68 0.08
CA GLN A 50 -9.18 4.05 1.19
C GLN A 50 -8.74 4.71 2.49
N TRP A 51 -9.67 4.84 3.44
CA TRP A 51 -9.40 5.37 4.78
C TRP A 51 -8.28 4.59 5.47
N ASP A 52 -8.30 3.27 5.35
CA ASP A 52 -7.36 2.39 6.04
C ASP A 52 -5.92 2.64 5.60
N THR A 53 -5.70 3.09 4.36
CA THR A 53 -4.39 3.54 3.88
C THR A 53 -3.90 4.75 4.67
N ILE A 54 -4.77 5.75 4.89
CA ILE A 54 -4.41 6.99 5.59
C ILE A 54 -4.21 6.72 7.08
N SER A 55 -5.11 5.94 7.69
CA SER A 55 -4.98 5.49 9.07
C SER A 55 -3.67 4.72 9.30
N LEU A 56 -3.25 3.89 8.36
CA LEU A 56 -1.98 3.15 8.43
C LEU A 56 -0.78 4.09 8.32
N MET A 57 -0.84 5.11 7.47
CA MET A 57 0.22 6.14 7.40
C MET A 57 0.32 6.90 8.72
N SER A 58 -0.80 7.24 9.37
CA SER A 58 -0.80 7.84 10.71
C SER A 58 -0.12 6.94 11.75
N LEU A 59 -0.41 5.64 11.75
CA LEU A 59 0.22 4.66 12.65
C LEU A 59 1.76 4.65 12.49
N LEU A 60 2.25 4.82 11.27
CA LEU A 60 3.69 4.83 10.95
C LEU A 60 4.33 6.21 11.09
N GLY A 61 3.60 7.23 11.55
CA GLY A 61 4.10 8.61 11.64
C GLY A 61 4.40 9.24 10.28
N VAL A 62 3.69 8.81 9.23
CA VAL A 62 3.81 9.31 7.86
C VAL A 62 2.68 10.29 7.57
N TYR A 63 3.04 11.51 7.18
CA TYR A 63 2.12 12.56 6.78
C TYR A 63 1.63 12.28 5.37
N VAL A 64 0.33 12.29 5.14
CA VAL A 64 -0.28 12.07 3.83
C VAL A 64 -0.60 13.41 3.19
N ILE A 65 -0.29 13.58 1.91
CA ILE A 65 -0.86 14.64 1.09
C ILE A 65 -1.78 13.97 0.09
N ILE A 66 -3.09 14.19 0.24
CA ILE A 66 -4.07 13.66 -0.71
C ILE A 66 -4.09 14.59 -1.92
N SER A 67 -3.87 14.02 -3.11
CA SER A 67 -3.74 14.78 -4.35
C SER A 67 -4.57 14.19 -5.49
N TYR A 68 -4.46 14.78 -6.67
CA TYR A 68 -5.15 14.35 -7.88
C TYR A 68 -4.28 14.57 -9.11
N TYR A 69 -4.53 13.77 -10.14
CA TYR A 69 -3.89 13.93 -11.44
C TYR A 69 -4.55 15.06 -12.22
N LYS A 70 -3.73 15.99 -12.72
CA LYS A 70 -4.14 17.16 -13.49
C LYS A 70 -4.03 16.93 -15.00
N ASP A 71 -3.07 16.12 -15.41
CA ASP A 71 -2.83 15.79 -16.82
C ASP A 71 -2.44 14.32 -16.99
N ALA A 72 -2.48 13.85 -18.22
CA ALA A 72 -2.07 12.50 -18.60
C ALA A 72 -1.71 12.45 -20.09
N GLU A 73 -1.18 11.31 -20.52
CA GLU A 73 -0.92 11.00 -21.91
C GLU A 73 -1.80 9.84 -22.36
N ARG A 74 -2.10 9.78 -23.66
CA ARG A 74 -2.78 8.61 -24.24
C ARG A 74 -1.77 7.47 -24.32
N SER A 75 -2.18 6.27 -23.94
CA SER A 75 -1.31 5.10 -24.09
C SER A 75 -1.11 4.76 -25.56
N GLU A 76 0.16 4.68 -25.98
CA GLU A 76 0.54 4.22 -27.33
C GLU A 76 0.17 2.75 -27.55
N ARG A 77 0.26 1.93 -26.49
CA ARG A 77 -0.03 0.49 -26.53
C ARG A 77 -1.53 0.20 -26.48
N TYR A 78 -2.29 0.99 -25.73
CA TYR A 78 -3.71 0.76 -25.49
C TYR A 78 -4.51 2.02 -25.78
N ARG A 79 -5.06 2.12 -27.00
CA ARG A 79 -5.76 3.34 -27.49
C ARG A 79 -6.93 3.83 -26.63
N HIS A 80 -7.50 2.98 -25.77
CA HIS A 80 -8.60 3.30 -24.86
C HIS A 80 -8.14 3.55 -23.42
N LYS A 81 -6.83 3.70 -23.18
CA LYS A 81 -6.25 3.97 -21.87
C LYS A 81 -5.43 5.24 -21.87
N ILE A 82 -5.33 5.83 -20.68
CA ILE A 82 -4.38 6.89 -20.36
C ILE A 82 -3.24 6.37 -19.48
N THR A 83 -2.07 6.98 -19.61
CA THR A 83 -0.84 6.67 -18.88
C THR A 83 -0.12 7.97 -18.49
N ASN A 84 1.03 7.87 -17.83
CA ASN A 84 1.90 9.01 -17.49
C ASN A 84 1.11 10.17 -16.84
N GLN A 85 0.25 9.83 -15.88
CA GLN A 85 -0.61 10.79 -15.21
C GLN A 85 0.25 11.67 -14.29
N LEU A 86 0.06 12.99 -14.36
CA LEU A 86 0.86 14.00 -13.67
C LEU A 86 0.04 14.73 -12.62
N PHE A 87 0.58 14.86 -11.41
CA PHE A 87 -0.05 15.59 -10.32
C PHE A 87 -0.12 17.10 -10.61
N ASP A 88 -1.02 17.79 -9.91
CA ASP A 88 -0.98 19.25 -9.85
C ASP A 88 0.20 19.72 -8.96
N ILE A 89 1.33 20.06 -9.58
CA ILE A 89 2.55 20.46 -8.87
C ILE A 89 2.37 21.73 -8.05
N ALA A 90 1.54 22.68 -8.52
CA ALA A 90 1.28 23.92 -7.77
C ALA A 90 0.57 23.60 -6.45
N TYR A 91 -0.50 22.80 -6.52
CA TYR A 91 -1.22 22.31 -5.33
C TYR A 91 -0.30 21.55 -4.37
N LEU A 92 0.57 20.67 -4.90
CA LEU A 92 1.49 19.91 -4.06
C LEU A 92 2.53 20.80 -3.38
N LYS A 93 3.01 21.84 -4.05
CA LYS A 93 3.94 22.80 -3.47
C LYS A 93 3.30 23.51 -2.28
N ASP A 94 2.08 24.00 -2.44
CA ASP A 94 1.33 24.68 -1.38
C ASP A 94 1.09 23.73 -0.18
N GLU A 95 0.70 22.48 -0.43
CA GLU A 95 0.50 21.48 0.63
C GLU A 95 1.80 21.11 1.35
N ILE A 96 2.94 21.07 0.64
CA ILE A 96 4.24 20.84 1.26
C ILE A 96 4.66 22.03 2.13
N GLU A 97 4.45 23.27 1.68
CA GLU A 97 4.76 24.48 2.46
C GLU A 97 3.90 24.55 3.74
N ASN A 98 2.60 24.24 3.63
CA ASN A 98 1.70 24.09 4.77
C ASN A 98 2.18 22.99 5.72
N LEU A 99 2.61 21.84 5.18
CA LEU A 99 3.12 20.75 6.00
C LEU A 99 4.43 21.12 6.70
N LEU A 100 5.33 21.87 6.07
CA LEU A 100 6.59 22.27 6.69
C LEU A 100 6.37 23.21 7.88
N SER A 101 5.34 24.05 7.85
CA SER A 101 4.96 24.94 8.97
C SER A 101 4.10 24.27 10.04
N TYR A 102 3.48 23.13 9.73
CA TYR A 102 2.64 22.38 10.66
C TYR A 102 3.42 21.86 11.86
N GLN A 103 2.89 21.97 13.08
CA GLN A 103 3.62 21.57 14.29
C GLN A 103 3.14 20.24 14.88
N SER A 104 1.88 19.87 14.65
CA SER A 104 1.32 18.62 15.18
C SER A 104 1.79 17.38 14.41
N ASP A 105 1.52 16.22 14.97
CA ASP A 105 1.93 14.92 14.42
C ASP A 105 1.20 14.53 13.11
N ALA A 106 1.61 13.39 12.56
CA ALA A 106 1.04 12.84 11.33
C ALA A 106 -0.45 12.49 11.47
N LEU A 107 -0.91 12.06 12.66
CA LEU A 107 -2.31 11.71 12.86
C LEU A 107 -3.20 12.95 12.67
N HIS A 108 -2.88 14.05 13.33
CA HIS A 108 -3.64 15.29 13.25
C HIS A 108 -3.61 15.88 11.83
N TRP A 109 -2.44 15.87 11.18
CA TRP A 109 -2.32 16.30 9.79
C TRP A 109 -3.19 15.45 8.86
N ASN A 110 -3.13 14.13 9.01
CA ASN A 110 -3.88 13.20 8.17
C ASN A 110 -5.39 13.37 8.37
N LEU A 111 -5.87 13.64 9.58
CA LEU A 111 -7.27 13.98 9.82
C LEU A 111 -7.70 15.26 9.09
N MET A 112 -6.88 16.31 9.13
CA MET A 112 -7.16 17.55 8.38
C MET A 112 -7.19 17.33 6.85
N GLN A 113 -6.37 16.41 6.33
CA GLN A 113 -6.41 16.05 4.90
C GLN A 113 -7.72 15.33 4.54
N ILE A 114 -8.26 14.55 5.47
CA ILE A 114 -9.55 13.87 5.29
C ILE A 114 -10.68 14.89 5.19
N ASP A 115 -10.66 15.95 5.98
CA ASP A 115 -11.71 16.98 5.93
C ASP A 115 -11.80 17.63 4.53
N LYS A 116 -10.67 17.70 3.81
CA LYS A 116 -10.58 18.22 2.44
C LYS A 116 -10.83 17.16 1.35
N VAL A 117 -10.99 15.89 1.70
CA VAL A 117 -10.95 14.76 0.75
C VAL A 117 -12.07 14.84 -0.29
N GLY A 118 -13.25 15.32 0.10
CA GLY A 118 -14.38 15.53 -0.81
C GLY A 118 -14.10 16.59 -1.87
N GLU A 119 -13.54 17.73 -1.47
CA GLU A 119 -13.15 18.82 -2.39
C GLU A 119 -12.05 18.39 -3.36
N ILE A 120 -11.03 17.69 -2.86
CA ILE A 120 -9.96 17.10 -3.68
C ILE A 120 -10.54 16.08 -4.66
N GLY A 121 -11.53 15.29 -4.24
CA GLY A 121 -12.27 14.38 -5.10
C GLY A 121 -12.98 15.09 -6.24
N GLN A 122 -13.65 16.21 -5.96
CA GLN A 122 -14.29 17.02 -7.00
C GLN A 122 -13.27 17.59 -8.00
N LYS A 123 -12.11 18.08 -7.53
CA LYS A 123 -11.01 18.53 -8.39
C LYS A 123 -10.50 17.39 -9.28
N ALA A 124 -10.42 16.17 -8.75
CA ALA A 124 -10.02 14.98 -9.50
C ALA A 124 -11.02 14.66 -10.63
N LEU A 125 -12.33 14.67 -10.35
CA LEU A 125 -13.35 14.42 -11.40
C LEU A 125 -13.28 15.45 -12.52
N LYS A 126 -13.21 16.75 -12.16
CA LYS A 126 -13.07 17.83 -13.15
C LYS A 126 -11.80 17.66 -13.98
N SER A 127 -10.71 17.20 -13.38
CA SER A 127 -9.45 16.96 -14.08
C SER A 127 -9.57 15.78 -15.04
N TYR A 128 -10.19 14.68 -14.65
CA TYR A 128 -10.41 13.55 -15.55
C TYR A 128 -11.40 13.86 -16.68
N ASP A 129 -12.42 14.68 -16.46
CA ASP A 129 -13.29 15.19 -17.53
C ASP A 129 -12.47 15.97 -18.57
N ARG A 130 -11.56 16.84 -18.12
CA ARG A 130 -10.66 17.58 -19.00
C ARG A 130 -9.69 16.68 -19.76
N ILE A 131 -9.08 15.70 -19.06
CA ILE A 131 -8.15 14.73 -19.67
C ILE A 131 -8.88 13.91 -20.74
N SER A 132 -10.08 13.41 -20.43
CA SER A 132 -10.96 12.68 -21.35
C SER A 132 -11.19 13.46 -22.64
N ASN A 133 -11.62 14.72 -22.51
CA ASN A 133 -11.89 15.60 -23.64
C ASN A 133 -10.63 15.92 -24.47
N LYS A 134 -9.51 16.21 -23.79
CA LYS A 134 -8.21 16.51 -24.41
C LYS A 134 -7.68 15.32 -25.22
N LEU A 135 -7.73 14.12 -24.65
CA LEU A 135 -7.12 12.93 -25.24
C LEU A 135 -8.08 12.09 -26.07
N ARG A 136 -9.38 12.41 -26.04
CA ARG A 136 -10.48 11.66 -26.67
C ARG A 136 -10.46 10.18 -26.23
N VAL A 137 -10.35 9.95 -24.92
CA VAL A 137 -10.36 8.63 -24.30
C VAL A 137 -11.48 8.58 -23.28
N ASP A 138 -12.41 7.64 -23.46
CA ASP A 138 -13.52 7.47 -22.53
C ASP A 138 -13.02 7.01 -21.16
N MET A 139 -13.51 7.68 -20.11
CA MET A 139 -13.24 7.32 -18.72
C MET A 139 -14.28 6.32 -18.20
N HIS A 140 -14.03 5.73 -17.02
CA HIS A 140 -15.06 4.95 -16.34
C HIS A 140 -16.29 5.81 -16.01
N SER A 141 -17.43 5.15 -15.78
CA SER A 141 -18.69 5.81 -15.45
C SER A 141 -18.53 6.88 -14.36
N LYS A 142 -19.00 8.09 -14.67
CA LYS A 142 -18.93 9.26 -13.79
C LYS A 142 -19.80 9.08 -12.54
N GLY A 143 -21.00 8.50 -12.70
CA GLY A 143 -21.97 8.37 -11.61
C GLY A 143 -21.46 7.55 -10.41
N SER A 144 -20.67 6.50 -10.63
CA SER A 144 -20.09 5.73 -9.51
C SER A 144 -19.01 6.50 -8.75
N ALA A 145 -18.24 7.34 -9.45
CA ALA A 145 -17.22 8.20 -8.87
C ALA A 145 -17.84 9.36 -8.10
N GLU A 146 -18.86 10.00 -8.68
CA GLU A 146 -19.64 11.06 -8.05
C GLU A 146 -20.33 10.55 -6.78
N LYS A 147 -20.96 9.38 -6.83
CA LYS A 147 -21.58 8.77 -5.64
C LYS A 147 -20.53 8.53 -4.53
N ARG A 148 -19.35 8.05 -4.90
CA ARG A 148 -18.25 7.86 -3.94
C ARG A 148 -17.83 9.19 -3.32
N ILE A 149 -17.59 10.22 -4.13
CA ILE A 149 -17.17 11.55 -3.64
C ILE A 149 -18.28 12.24 -2.84
N ALA A 150 -19.55 12.06 -3.20
CA ALA A 150 -20.68 12.53 -2.42
C ALA A 150 -20.71 11.89 -1.02
N ASN A 151 -20.37 10.60 -0.90
CA ASN A 151 -20.21 9.96 0.40
C ASN A 151 -19.01 10.50 1.18
N LEU A 152 -17.90 10.82 0.49
CA LEU A 152 -16.75 11.46 1.14
C LEU A 152 -17.09 12.84 1.73
N LEU A 153 -17.97 13.59 1.07
CA LEU A 153 -18.45 14.89 1.53
C LEU A 153 -19.35 14.81 2.77
N LYS A 154 -19.91 13.63 3.10
CA LYS A 154 -20.70 13.43 4.32
C LYS A 154 -19.85 13.41 5.59
N GLY A 155 -18.53 13.37 5.44
CA GLY A 155 -17.57 13.44 6.55
C GLY A 155 -16.83 12.15 6.81
N ARG A 156 -15.97 12.20 7.83
CA ARG A 156 -15.00 11.17 8.18
C ARG A 156 -15.63 9.79 8.42
N ASP A 157 -16.71 9.72 9.19
CA ASP A 157 -17.28 8.44 9.62
C ASP A 157 -17.79 7.63 8.43
N GLU A 158 -18.40 8.28 7.45
CA GLU A 158 -18.85 7.61 6.24
C GLU A 158 -17.73 7.21 5.30
N PHE A 159 -16.64 7.98 5.27
CA PHE A 159 -15.46 7.53 4.55
C PHE A 159 -14.83 6.29 5.22
N MET A 160 -14.79 6.27 6.55
CA MET A 160 -14.27 5.14 7.32
C MET A 160 -15.12 3.88 7.11
N ASN A 161 -16.44 3.98 7.25
CA ASN A 161 -17.37 2.86 7.08
C ASN A 161 -17.26 2.27 5.67
N LEU A 162 -17.35 3.11 4.63
CA LEU A 162 -17.23 2.69 3.24
C LEU A 162 -15.88 2.02 2.94
N SER A 163 -14.79 2.55 3.51
CA SER A 163 -13.46 1.96 3.31
C SER A 163 -13.35 0.56 3.89
N ARG A 164 -13.85 0.37 5.12
CA ARG A 164 -13.77 -0.91 5.84
C ARG A 164 -14.50 -2.03 5.09
N GLU A 165 -15.70 -1.75 4.58
CA GLU A 165 -16.45 -2.71 3.75
C GLU A 165 -15.66 -3.12 2.49
N LEU A 166 -15.05 -2.16 1.81
CA LEU A 166 -14.25 -2.40 0.61
C LEU A 166 -12.96 -3.17 0.91
N ALA A 167 -12.30 -2.85 2.02
CA ALA A 167 -11.08 -3.52 2.46
C ALA A 167 -11.35 -4.97 2.85
N GLN A 168 -12.43 -5.23 3.60
CA GLN A 168 -12.87 -6.60 3.93
C GLN A 168 -13.20 -7.40 2.65
N SER A 169 -13.93 -6.79 1.72
CA SER A 169 -14.24 -7.41 0.42
C SER A 169 -12.99 -7.68 -0.43
N ALA A 170 -11.97 -6.81 -0.37
CA ALA A 170 -10.71 -7.02 -1.06
C ALA A 170 -9.91 -8.19 -0.47
N GLN A 171 -9.86 -8.28 0.86
CA GLN A 171 -9.18 -9.35 1.60
C GLN A 171 -9.81 -10.72 1.30
N GLN A 172 -11.15 -10.80 1.27
CA GLN A 172 -11.87 -12.03 0.89
C GLN A 172 -11.51 -12.47 -0.53
N ARG A 173 -11.51 -11.55 -1.51
CA ARG A 173 -11.08 -11.87 -2.88
C ARG A 173 -9.64 -12.38 -2.94
N GLU A 174 -8.74 -11.77 -2.17
CA GLU A 174 -7.32 -12.14 -2.13
C GLU A 174 -7.10 -13.54 -1.54
N SER A 175 -7.91 -13.95 -0.57
CA SER A 175 -7.87 -15.29 0.01
C SER A 175 -8.34 -16.40 -0.93
N VAL A 176 -9.27 -16.08 -1.83
CA VAL A 176 -9.80 -17.03 -2.83
C VAL A 176 -8.86 -17.13 -4.04
N THR A 177 -8.12 -16.07 -4.36
CA THR A 177 -7.14 -16.10 -5.45
C THR A 177 -5.92 -16.96 -5.10
N ILE A 178 -5.89 -18.16 -5.64
CA ILE A 178 -4.66 -18.94 -5.81
C ILE A 178 -3.81 -18.19 -6.83
N GLN A 179 -2.66 -17.65 -6.44
CA GLN A 179 -1.69 -17.12 -7.39
C GLN A 179 -0.84 -18.28 -7.93
N PRO A 180 -1.09 -18.80 -9.16
CA PRO A 180 -0.38 -19.97 -9.69
C PRO A 180 1.13 -19.74 -9.91
N LYS A 181 1.60 -18.49 -9.77
CA LYS A 181 3.01 -18.11 -9.91
C LYS A 181 3.78 -18.15 -8.59
N GLU A 182 3.10 -18.25 -7.46
CA GLU A 182 3.76 -18.36 -6.15
C GLU A 182 3.79 -19.84 -5.77
N LYS A 183 4.97 -20.43 -5.58
CA LYS A 183 5.10 -21.77 -5.00
C LYS A 183 4.84 -21.68 -3.50
N LEU A 184 3.58 -21.52 -3.13
CA LEU A 184 3.13 -21.52 -1.74
C LEU A 184 2.73 -22.94 -1.35
N ALA A 185 3.19 -23.40 -0.19
CA ALA A 185 2.90 -24.74 0.33
C ALA A 185 1.89 -24.72 1.50
N GLY A 186 1.45 -23.53 1.93
CA GLY A 186 0.62 -23.32 3.11
C GLY A 186 -0.75 -22.69 2.83
N THR A 187 -1.55 -22.55 3.88
CA THR A 187 -2.86 -21.89 3.86
C THR A 187 -2.69 -20.39 3.98
N LYS A 188 -3.39 -19.60 3.14
CA LYS A 188 -3.45 -18.14 3.31
C LYS A 188 -4.22 -17.78 4.58
N ALA A 189 -3.68 -16.88 5.38
CA ALA A 189 -4.37 -16.37 6.56
C ALA A 189 -4.97 -14.98 6.29
N LEU A 190 -6.18 -14.78 6.82
CA LEU A 190 -6.83 -13.49 6.92
C LEU A 190 -6.47 -12.88 8.26
N LEU A 191 -5.92 -11.67 8.27
CA LEU A 191 -5.58 -10.92 9.47
C LEU A 191 -6.42 -9.66 9.57
N THR A 192 -7.06 -9.46 10.72
CA THR A 192 -7.67 -8.17 11.08
C THR A 192 -6.83 -7.57 12.17
N ILE A 193 -6.09 -6.51 11.86
CA ILE A 193 -5.22 -5.81 12.81
C ILE A 193 -5.94 -4.55 13.26
N THR A 194 -6.07 -4.37 14.57
CA THR A 194 -6.58 -3.13 15.15
C THR A 194 -5.48 -2.43 15.95
N ASN A 195 -5.63 -1.13 16.21
CA ASN A 195 -4.69 -0.39 17.06
C ASN A 195 -5.40 0.59 17.99
N TYR A 196 -4.63 1.14 18.93
CA TYR A 196 -5.09 2.09 19.92
C TYR A 196 -5.57 3.44 19.34
N LEU A 197 -5.24 3.75 18.09
CA LEU A 197 -5.71 4.94 17.36
C LEU A 197 -7.08 4.73 16.69
N GLY A 198 -7.72 3.56 16.88
CA GLY A 198 -8.98 3.20 16.24
C GLY A 198 -8.84 2.74 14.78
N GLY A 199 -7.62 2.43 14.34
CA GLY A 199 -7.34 1.81 13.04
C GLY A 199 -7.84 0.37 12.99
N CYS A 200 -8.31 -0.06 11.82
CA CYS A 200 -8.70 -1.44 11.54
C CYS A 200 -8.20 -1.78 10.13
N TYR A 201 -7.32 -2.77 10.02
CA TYR A 201 -6.62 -3.09 8.79
C TYR A 201 -6.80 -4.55 8.44
N TYR A 202 -7.35 -4.79 7.26
CA TYR A 202 -7.50 -6.12 6.69
C TYR A 202 -6.24 -6.47 5.91
N PHE A 203 -5.47 -7.44 6.39
CA PHE A 203 -4.24 -7.93 5.76
C PHE A 203 -4.32 -9.43 5.49
N THR A 204 -3.38 -9.91 4.70
CA THR A 204 -3.19 -11.32 4.38
C THR A 204 -1.75 -11.71 4.68
N ALA A 205 -1.57 -12.94 5.16
CA ALA A 205 -0.30 -13.64 5.12
C ALA A 205 -0.42 -14.77 4.11
N ASP A 206 0.59 -14.92 3.25
CA ASP A 206 0.57 -15.88 2.15
C ASP A 206 0.58 -17.33 2.65
N GLU A 207 1.31 -17.59 3.74
CA GLU A 207 1.27 -18.86 4.44
C GLU A 207 1.12 -18.64 5.95
N VAL A 208 0.42 -19.56 6.61
CA VAL A 208 0.37 -19.64 8.07
C VAL A 208 0.79 -21.02 8.54
N GLY A 209 1.54 -21.07 9.64
CA GLY A 209 1.90 -22.30 10.33
C GLY A 209 1.64 -22.18 11.83
N ILE A 210 1.06 -23.20 12.45
CA ILE A 210 0.87 -23.22 13.91
C ILE A 210 1.76 -24.32 14.50
N LYS A 211 2.56 -23.97 15.50
CA LYS A 211 3.37 -24.92 16.25
C LYS A 211 3.31 -24.61 17.74
N GLY A 212 2.55 -25.42 18.48
CA GLY A 212 2.23 -25.12 19.88
C GLY A 212 1.48 -23.79 20.01
N ARG A 213 1.92 -22.91 20.92
CA ARG A 213 1.37 -21.55 21.11
C ARG A 213 2.01 -20.49 20.22
N LYS A 214 2.64 -20.88 19.10
CA LYS A 214 3.24 -19.96 18.13
C LYS A 214 2.48 -20.01 16.82
N VAL A 215 2.14 -18.84 16.28
CA VAL A 215 1.60 -18.69 14.93
C VAL A 215 2.65 -18.01 14.05
N TYR A 216 3.06 -18.71 12.99
CA TYR A 216 4.00 -18.21 12.00
C TYR A 216 3.23 -17.51 10.90
N LEU A 217 3.44 -16.20 10.77
CA LEU A 217 2.83 -15.36 9.74
C LEU A 217 3.85 -15.15 8.63
N ILE A 218 3.67 -15.85 7.51
CA ILE A 218 4.68 -15.92 6.46
C ILE A 218 4.23 -15.09 5.26
N GLU A 219 4.99 -14.05 4.94
CA GLU A 219 4.84 -13.28 3.70
C GLU A 219 5.79 -13.82 2.64
N GLY A 220 5.25 -14.21 1.49
CA GLY A 220 6.01 -14.76 0.37
C GLY A 220 6.35 -13.70 -0.67
N LYS A 221 7.61 -13.64 -1.11
CA LYS A 221 7.99 -12.92 -2.34
C LYS A 221 8.65 -13.90 -3.31
N HIS A 222 8.24 -13.86 -4.57
CA HIS A 222 8.68 -14.83 -5.58
C HIS A 222 9.38 -14.16 -6.75
N SER A 223 10.47 -14.78 -7.22
CA SER A 223 11.03 -14.46 -8.54
C SER A 223 11.03 -15.67 -9.47
N ALA A 224 10.41 -15.49 -10.64
CA ALA A 224 10.37 -16.51 -11.69
C ALA A 224 11.61 -16.50 -12.60
N THR A 225 12.28 -15.34 -12.71
CA THR A 225 13.36 -15.10 -13.68
C THR A 225 14.67 -14.66 -13.04
N ASN A 226 14.63 -14.04 -11.86
CA ASN A 226 15.82 -13.52 -11.20
C ASN A 226 16.31 -14.50 -10.13
N THR A 227 17.55 -14.31 -9.68
CA THR A 227 18.21 -15.12 -8.66
C THR A 227 17.71 -14.86 -7.23
N ILE A 228 16.89 -13.82 -7.04
CA ILE A 228 16.21 -13.41 -5.79
C ILE A 228 15.05 -12.46 -6.16
N PRO A 229 13.96 -12.36 -5.36
CA PRO A 229 12.96 -11.30 -5.51
C PRO A 229 13.57 -9.90 -5.63
N SER A 230 12.87 -8.99 -6.32
CA SER A 230 13.39 -7.64 -6.52
C SER A 230 13.49 -6.90 -5.18
N LEU A 231 14.32 -5.86 -5.12
CA LEU A 231 14.45 -5.05 -3.91
C LEU A 231 13.09 -4.42 -3.51
N GLU A 232 12.27 -4.03 -4.49
CA GLU A 232 10.94 -3.49 -4.24
C GLU A 232 9.97 -4.54 -3.68
N ASP A 233 10.04 -5.79 -4.17
CA ASP A 233 9.27 -6.90 -3.57
C ASP A 233 9.70 -7.14 -2.11
N ILE A 234 11.01 -7.12 -1.85
CA ILE A 234 11.55 -7.32 -0.49
C ILE A 234 11.10 -6.20 0.44
N LYS A 235 11.22 -4.94 0.05
CA LYS A 235 10.77 -3.78 0.84
C LYS A 235 9.26 -3.80 1.10
N ASP A 236 8.47 -4.21 0.11
CA ASP A 236 7.02 -4.42 0.30
C ASP A 236 6.74 -5.49 1.37
N GLY A 237 7.51 -6.59 1.37
CA GLY A 237 7.44 -7.60 2.42
C GLY A 237 7.90 -7.08 3.79
N LEU A 238 8.98 -6.29 3.84
CA LEU A 238 9.49 -5.66 5.06
C LEU A 238 8.47 -4.71 5.70
N PHE A 239 7.70 -3.99 4.87
CA PHE A 239 6.62 -3.15 5.38
C PHE A 239 5.58 -3.98 6.16
N LYS A 240 5.21 -5.18 5.69
CA LYS A 240 4.35 -6.08 6.47
C LYS A 240 5.06 -6.63 7.72
N MET A 241 6.37 -6.87 7.67
CA MET A 241 7.13 -7.31 8.85
C MET A 241 7.09 -6.27 9.97
N ILE A 242 7.13 -4.96 9.67
CA ILE A 242 6.93 -3.90 10.67
C ILE A 242 5.60 -4.10 11.41
N LEU A 243 4.52 -4.42 10.69
CA LEU A 243 3.22 -4.65 11.32
C LEU A 243 3.18 -5.96 12.11
N PHE A 244 3.65 -7.05 11.52
CA PHE A 244 3.52 -8.39 12.11
C PHE A 244 4.41 -8.58 13.35
N THR A 245 5.55 -7.89 13.43
CA THR A 245 6.45 -7.94 14.59
C THR A 245 5.92 -7.17 15.79
N ASN A 246 5.02 -6.21 15.56
CA ASN A 246 4.38 -5.38 16.59
C ASN A 246 2.99 -5.89 16.99
N LEU A 247 2.63 -7.13 16.63
CA LEU A 247 1.37 -7.74 17.08
C LEU A 247 1.52 -8.26 18.51
N GLU A 248 0.62 -7.85 19.40
CA GLU A 248 0.61 -8.26 20.81
C GLU A 248 -0.48 -9.32 21.09
N ASP A 249 -1.76 -8.95 20.89
CA ASP A 249 -2.92 -9.80 21.19
C ASP A 249 -3.38 -10.62 19.98
N VAL A 250 -2.58 -11.61 19.57
CA VAL A 250 -2.94 -12.47 18.43
C VAL A 250 -3.81 -13.63 18.86
N GLU A 251 -5.07 -13.61 18.40
CA GLU A 251 -6.09 -14.60 18.75
C GLU A 251 -6.56 -15.38 17.51
N ILE A 252 -6.69 -16.70 17.64
CA ILE A 252 -7.31 -17.59 16.64
C ILE A 252 -8.32 -18.45 17.39
N ASP A 253 -9.60 -18.42 16.98
CA ASP A 253 -10.69 -19.17 17.62
C ASP A 253 -10.76 -19.01 19.16
N ARG A 254 -10.56 -17.76 19.61
CA ARG A 254 -10.50 -17.38 21.03
C ARG A 254 -9.30 -17.89 21.82
N VAL A 255 -8.26 -18.33 21.12
CA VAL A 255 -7.02 -18.84 21.70
C VAL A 255 -5.87 -17.91 21.36
N ASN A 256 -5.13 -17.49 22.38
CA ASN A 256 -3.96 -16.62 22.20
C ASN A 256 -2.74 -17.40 21.69
N TYR A 257 -2.04 -16.78 20.74
CA TYR A 257 -0.81 -17.25 20.11
C TYR A 257 0.27 -16.16 20.13
N MET A 258 1.52 -16.57 20.26
CA MET A 258 2.65 -15.68 20.04
C MET A 258 2.94 -15.59 18.53
N PRO A 259 2.89 -14.40 17.92
CA PRO A 259 3.21 -14.23 16.52
C PRO A 259 4.71 -14.46 16.25
N LYS A 260 4.98 -15.08 15.11
CA LYS A 260 6.33 -15.29 14.54
C LYS A 260 6.32 -14.88 13.08
N PRO A 261 6.58 -13.60 12.78
CA PRO A 261 6.63 -13.11 11.42
C PRO A 261 7.81 -13.72 10.67
N VAL A 262 7.59 -14.06 9.39
CA VAL A 262 8.63 -14.61 8.53
C VAL A 262 8.50 -13.98 7.14
N LEU A 263 9.60 -13.45 6.62
CA LEU A 263 9.72 -13.06 5.23
C LEU A 263 10.33 -14.22 4.44
N LYS A 264 9.54 -14.82 3.54
CA LYS A 264 9.95 -15.94 2.70
C LYS A 264 10.28 -15.47 1.29
N LEU A 265 11.54 -15.58 0.89
CA LEU A 265 11.98 -15.27 -0.47
C LEU A 265 12.14 -16.57 -1.26
N THR A 266 11.44 -16.67 -2.39
CA THR A 266 11.44 -17.88 -3.23
C THR A 266 11.90 -17.60 -4.66
N VAL A 267 12.62 -18.54 -5.25
CA VAL A 267 13.10 -18.45 -6.63
C VAL A 267 12.72 -19.69 -7.43
N LYS A 268 12.31 -19.52 -8.69
CA LYS A 268 12.07 -20.64 -9.60
C LYS A 268 13.38 -21.41 -9.83
N GLY A 269 13.40 -22.69 -9.44
CA GLY A 269 14.60 -23.54 -9.52
C GLY A 269 15.42 -23.58 -8.22
N GLY A 270 15.00 -22.85 -7.19
CA GLY A 270 15.58 -22.84 -5.86
C GLY A 270 16.60 -21.72 -5.64
N PHE A 271 16.68 -21.24 -4.41
CA PHE A 271 17.64 -20.21 -4.01
C PHE A 271 19.05 -20.79 -3.84
N ARG A 272 20.06 -20.11 -4.40
CA ARG A 272 21.48 -20.45 -4.23
C ARG A 272 22.31 -19.19 -4.05
N ILE A 273 23.00 -19.08 -2.91
CA ILE A 273 23.84 -17.92 -2.58
C ILE A 273 24.99 -17.72 -3.59
N SER A 274 25.48 -18.82 -4.18
CA SER A 274 26.51 -18.80 -5.23
C SER A 274 26.10 -18.00 -6.47
N ASN A 275 24.79 -17.96 -6.77
CA ASN A 275 24.24 -17.33 -7.97
C ASN A 275 24.01 -15.82 -7.76
N LEU A 276 24.20 -15.30 -6.55
CA LEU A 276 24.04 -13.89 -6.26
C LEU A 276 25.28 -13.09 -6.67
N ASN A 277 25.05 -11.95 -7.32
CA ASN A 277 26.08 -10.94 -7.53
C ASN A 277 26.44 -10.23 -6.22
N LYS A 278 27.51 -9.43 -6.23
CA LYS A 278 28.02 -8.72 -5.03
C LYS A 278 26.95 -7.86 -4.35
N SER A 279 26.17 -7.10 -5.13
CA SER A 279 25.11 -6.24 -4.61
C SER A 279 23.97 -7.05 -3.97
N GLN A 280 23.57 -8.14 -4.59
CA GLN A 280 22.55 -9.04 -4.05
C GLN A 280 23.00 -9.72 -2.75
N ARG A 281 24.26 -10.13 -2.65
CA ARG A 281 24.81 -10.69 -1.39
C ARG A 281 24.77 -9.65 -0.28
N ASN A 282 25.24 -8.44 -0.55
CA ASN A 282 25.17 -7.34 0.41
C ASN A 282 23.72 -7.07 0.86
N ASN A 283 22.74 -7.11 -0.05
CA ASN A 283 21.34 -6.93 0.31
C ASN A 283 20.81 -8.07 1.19
N VAL A 284 21.23 -9.32 0.97
CA VAL A 284 20.87 -10.44 1.84
C VAL A 284 21.50 -10.27 3.22
N ASP A 285 22.75 -9.82 3.32
CA ASP A 285 23.41 -9.55 4.60
C ASP A 285 22.72 -8.43 5.37
N LEU A 286 22.34 -7.34 4.67
CA LEU A 286 21.55 -6.26 5.26
C LEU A 286 20.16 -6.76 5.71
N LEU A 287 19.51 -7.59 4.91
CA LEU A 287 18.21 -8.17 5.25
C LEU A 287 18.30 -9.04 6.52
N ASN A 288 19.35 -9.85 6.66
CA ASN A 288 19.59 -10.64 7.88
C ASN A 288 19.76 -9.74 9.10
N LYS A 289 20.53 -8.64 8.99
CA LYS A 289 20.68 -7.67 10.08
C LYS A 289 19.36 -6.99 10.45
N GLU A 290 18.56 -6.64 9.45
CA GLU A 290 17.23 -6.07 9.65
C GLU A 290 16.32 -7.06 10.39
N ALA A 291 16.35 -8.34 10.01
CA ALA A 291 15.59 -9.41 10.64
C ALA A 291 15.99 -9.65 12.09
N ASP A 292 17.29 -9.70 12.37
CA ASP A 292 17.83 -9.87 13.72
C ASP A 292 17.46 -8.67 14.61
N THR A 293 17.55 -7.46 14.07
CA THR A 293 17.26 -6.21 14.81
C THR A 293 15.77 -6.09 15.13
N ASN A 294 14.90 -6.46 14.19
CA ASN A 294 13.45 -6.24 14.30
C ASN A 294 12.65 -7.51 14.67
N GLY A 295 13.31 -8.65 14.87
CA GLY A 295 12.68 -9.85 15.45
C GLY A 295 11.77 -10.64 14.51
N PHE A 296 12.09 -10.70 13.21
CA PHE A 296 11.40 -11.57 12.23
C PHE A 296 12.34 -12.62 11.64
N GLY A 297 11.79 -13.70 11.10
CA GLY A 297 12.56 -14.74 10.42
C GLY A 297 12.74 -14.49 8.93
N ILE A 298 13.83 -14.98 8.34
CA ILE A 298 13.99 -15.04 6.88
C ILE A 298 14.02 -16.49 6.43
N LEU A 299 13.29 -16.80 5.37
CA LEU A 299 13.31 -18.12 4.74
C LEU A 299 13.65 -17.98 3.25
N LEU A 300 14.82 -18.47 2.86
CA LEU A 300 15.28 -18.47 1.46
C LEU A 300 15.03 -19.86 0.85
N ARG A 301 14.27 -19.94 -0.25
CA ARG A 301 13.93 -21.21 -0.92
C ARG A 301 14.05 -21.20 -2.43
#